data_AF-A0A7W9J8K0-F1
#
_entry.id   AF-A0A7W9J8K0-F1
#
_cell.length_a   1.000
_cell.length_b   1.000
_cell.length_c   1.000
_cell.angle_alpha   90.00
_cell.angle_beta   90.00
_cell.angle_gamma   90.00
#
_symmetry.space_group_name_H-M   'P 1'
#
loop_
_entity.id
_entity.type
_entity.pdbx_description
1 polymer ?
#
loop_
_entity_poly.entity_id
_entity_poly.type
_entity_poly.pdbx_seq_one_letter_code
_entity_poly.pdbx_strand_id
1 'polypeptide(L)'
;MHLFAGGLGFDDDDQPAPEDLRPEYRHAVERMMGNTNTFFAHKLLPFTRYRPDLDALREVAAKIVPAAGADSAEHLPARPIGVIADEIGWPVVTFPGGHSGYASHPVQFATLLNRLLESDQTT
;
A
#
# COMPACT_ATOMS: atom_id res chain seq x y z
N MET A 1 -7.57 -12.91 -12.23
CA MET A 1 -7.88 -11.83 -11.27
C MET A 1 -7.89 -12.31 -9.83
N HIS A 2 -8.64 -13.36 -9.48
CA HIS A 2 -8.73 -13.85 -8.08
C HIS A 2 -7.38 -14.09 -7.37
N LEU A 3 -6.45 -14.86 -7.97
CA LEU A 3 -5.12 -15.07 -7.37
C LEU A 3 -4.32 -13.76 -7.15
N PHE A 4 -4.49 -12.80 -8.06
CA PHE A 4 -3.84 -11.51 -7.94
C PHE A 4 -4.47 -10.68 -6.82
N ALA A 5 -5.79 -10.63 -6.74
CA ALA A 5 -6.53 -9.92 -5.69
C ALA A 5 -6.21 -10.49 -4.30
N GLY A 6 -6.29 -11.82 -4.13
CA GLY A 6 -5.94 -12.49 -2.88
C GLY A 6 -4.49 -12.28 -2.48
N GLY A 7 -3.53 -12.29 -3.42
CA GLY A 7 -2.12 -12.02 -3.11
C GLY A 7 -1.83 -10.58 -2.68
N LEU A 8 -2.74 -9.64 -2.99
CA LEU A 8 -2.68 -8.25 -2.53
C LEU A 8 -3.45 -8.03 -1.22
N GLY A 9 -4.30 -8.98 -0.80
CA GLY A 9 -5.20 -8.82 0.35
C GLY A 9 -6.50 -8.08 0.04
N PHE A 10 -6.86 -7.90 -1.24
CA PHE A 10 -8.11 -7.23 -1.59
C PHE A 10 -9.35 -8.05 -1.26
N ASP A 11 -9.22 -9.38 -1.21
CA ASP A 11 -10.33 -10.27 -0.85
C ASP A 11 -10.73 -10.13 0.64
N ASP A 12 -9.83 -9.59 1.47
CA ASP A 12 -10.02 -9.39 2.91
C ASP A 12 -10.49 -7.96 3.26
N ASP A 13 -10.48 -7.04 2.29
CA ASP A 13 -10.90 -5.65 2.50
C ASP A 13 -12.43 -5.51 2.36
N ASP A 14 -13.06 -4.82 3.32
CA ASP A 14 -14.47 -4.41 3.23
C ASP A 14 -14.62 -3.20 2.29
N GLN A 15 -14.55 -3.46 0.97
CA GLN A 15 -14.71 -2.43 -0.06
C GLN A 15 -16.18 -2.22 -0.42
N PRO A 16 -16.60 -0.95 -0.63
CA PRO A 16 -17.95 -0.66 -1.10
C PRO A 16 -18.19 -1.29 -2.48
N ALA A 17 -19.43 -1.72 -2.72
CA ALA A 17 -19.79 -2.28 -4.01
C ALA A 17 -19.63 -1.21 -5.12
N PRO A 18 -19.23 -1.58 -6.36
CA PRO A 18 -19.01 -0.61 -7.42
C PRO A 18 -20.20 0.32 -7.69
N GLU A 19 -21.44 -0.16 -7.55
CA GLU A 19 -22.71 0.59 -7.58
C GLU A 19 -22.73 1.77 -6.60
N ASP A 20 -22.14 1.61 -5.42
CA ASP A 20 -22.14 2.62 -4.35
C ASP A 20 -21.05 3.69 -4.53
N LEU A 21 -20.14 3.49 -5.50
CA LEU A 21 -19.09 4.44 -5.82
C LEU A 21 -19.63 5.66 -6.58
N ARG A 22 -19.04 6.83 -6.29
CA ARG A 22 -19.23 8.03 -7.11
C ARG A 22 -18.85 7.77 -8.58
N PRO A 23 -19.49 8.43 -9.56
CA PRO A 23 -19.26 8.17 -10.98
C PRO A 23 -17.79 8.21 -11.41
N GLU A 24 -17.01 9.14 -10.87
CA GLU A 24 -15.59 9.28 -11.15
C GLU A 24 -14.76 8.07 -10.71
N TYR A 25 -15.13 7.44 -9.59
CA TYR A 25 -14.46 6.23 -9.10
C TYR A 25 -14.89 4.99 -9.87
N ARG A 26 -16.16 4.91 -10.26
CA ARG A 26 -16.67 3.84 -11.13
C ARG A 26 -15.92 3.82 -12.47
N HIS A 27 -15.73 4.98 -13.09
CA HIS A 27 -14.95 5.09 -14.33
C HIS A 27 -13.49 4.67 -14.14
N ALA A 28 -12.89 4.99 -12.99
CA ALA A 28 -11.54 4.54 -12.66
C ALA A 28 -11.46 2.99 -12.54
N VAL A 29 -12.44 2.36 -11.90
CA VAL A 29 -12.56 0.90 -11.78
C VAL A 29 -12.77 0.25 -13.15
N GLU A 30 -13.66 0.78 -13.99
CA GLU A 30 -13.89 0.30 -15.36
C GLU A 30 -12.60 0.34 -16.19
N ARG A 31 -11.87 1.45 -16.13
CA ARG A 31 -10.59 1.59 -16.83
C ARG A 31 -9.52 0.64 -16.28
N MET A 32 -9.48 0.45 -14.96
CA MET A 32 -8.58 -0.52 -14.33
C MET A 32 -8.88 -1.95 -14.83
N MET A 33 -10.15 -2.35 -14.81
CA MET A 33 -10.59 -3.65 -15.29
C MET A 33 -10.28 -3.84 -16.79
N GLY A 34 -10.56 -2.85 -17.63
CA GLY A 34 -10.25 -2.88 -19.06
C GLY A 34 -8.76 -3.03 -19.38
N ASN A 35 -7.88 -2.53 -18.49
CA ASN A 35 -6.43 -2.60 -18.66
C ASN A 35 -5.78 -3.87 -18.07
N THR A 36 -6.57 -4.76 -17.46
CA THR A 36 -6.07 -5.95 -16.74
C THR A 36 -5.16 -6.83 -17.60
N ASN A 37 -5.54 -7.12 -18.85
CA ASN A 37 -4.75 -7.97 -19.74
C ASN A 37 -3.39 -7.34 -20.07
N THR A 38 -3.39 -6.05 -20.39
CA THR A 38 -2.16 -5.27 -20.64
C THR A 38 -1.27 -5.24 -19.39
N PHE A 39 -1.86 -5.08 -18.21
CA PHE A 39 -1.13 -5.08 -16.95
C PHE A 39 -0.43 -6.43 -16.71
N PHE A 40 -1.13 -7.56 -16.85
CA PHE A 40 -0.51 -8.88 -16.66
C PHE A 40 0.52 -9.22 -17.74
N ALA A 41 0.24 -8.87 -19.00
CA ALA A 41 1.16 -9.17 -20.09
C ALA A 41 2.46 -8.35 -20.04
N HIS A 42 2.41 -7.12 -19.53
CA HIS A 42 3.51 -6.16 -19.72
C HIS A 42 3.98 -5.41 -18.48
N LYS A 43 3.19 -5.34 -17.42
CA LYS A 43 3.46 -4.45 -16.27
C LYS A 43 3.75 -5.18 -14.98
N LEU A 44 3.10 -6.33 -14.74
CA LEU A 44 3.25 -7.06 -13.48
C LEU A 44 4.73 -7.41 -13.20
N LEU A 45 5.39 -8.11 -14.13
CA LEU A 45 6.76 -8.59 -13.89
C LEU A 45 7.81 -7.47 -13.76
N PRO A 46 7.83 -6.43 -14.61
CA PRO A 46 8.74 -5.31 -14.40
C PRO A 46 8.53 -4.62 -13.05
N PHE A 47 7.27 -4.43 -12.65
CA PHE A 47 6.94 -3.79 -11.37
C PHE A 47 7.42 -4.62 -10.18
N THR A 48 7.10 -5.91 -10.14
CA THR A 48 7.47 -6.79 -8.99
C THR A 48 8.95 -7.16 -8.96
N ARG A 49 9.70 -6.95 -10.05
CA ARG A 49 11.16 -7.21 -10.12
C ARG A 49 12.00 -5.95 -9.90
N TYR A 50 11.37 -4.79 -9.76
CA TYR A 50 12.08 -3.56 -9.48
C TYR A 50 12.86 -3.69 -8.16
N ARG A 51 14.13 -3.28 -8.20
CA ARG A 51 15.00 -3.17 -7.02
C ARG A 51 15.29 -1.69 -6.81
N PRO A 52 14.83 -1.08 -5.70
CA PRO A 52 15.15 0.29 -5.41
C PRO A 52 16.64 0.45 -5.11
N ASP A 53 17.16 1.66 -5.32
CA ASP A 53 18.48 2.04 -4.85
C ASP A 53 18.47 2.16 -3.32
N LEU A 54 19.01 1.16 -2.64
CA LEU A 54 19.00 1.09 -1.18
C LEU A 54 19.93 2.12 -0.55
N ASP A 55 21.02 2.49 -1.21
CA ASP A 55 21.93 3.52 -0.70
C ASP A 55 21.26 4.89 -0.73
N ALA A 56 20.57 5.21 -1.82
CA ALA A 56 19.75 6.42 -1.90
C ALA A 56 18.62 6.44 -0.85
N LEU A 57 18.00 5.31 -0.55
CA LEU A 57 16.99 5.23 0.53
C LEU A 57 17.59 5.49 1.91
N ARG A 58 18.80 4.98 2.19
CA ARG A 58 19.51 5.24 3.45
C ARG A 58 19.85 6.72 3.62
N GLU A 59 20.25 7.41 2.55
CA GLU A 59 20.56 8.85 2.59
C GLU A 59 19.36 9.71 3.02
N VAL A 60 18.14 9.27 2.73
CA VAL A 60 16.90 9.97 3.11
C VAL A 60 16.07 9.22 4.14
N ALA A 61 16.68 8.29 4.89
CA ALA A 61 15.98 7.40 5.84
C ALA A 61 15.07 8.15 6.82
N ALA A 62 15.51 9.32 7.31
CA ALA A 62 14.73 10.15 8.23
C ALA A 62 13.37 10.62 7.66
N LYS A 63 13.19 10.59 6.33
CA LYS A 63 11.97 11.04 5.64
C LYS A 63 11.07 9.88 5.21
N ILE A 64 11.42 8.64 5.55
CA ILE A 64 10.71 7.44 5.09
C ILE A 64 10.11 6.73 6.29
N VAL A 65 8.81 6.43 6.18
CA VAL A 65 8.05 5.66 7.17
C VAL A 65 7.57 4.35 6.51
N PRO A 66 8.31 3.24 6.67
CA PRO A 66 7.82 1.91 6.35
C PRO A 66 6.51 1.60 7.07
N ALA A 67 5.46 1.25 6.33
CA ALA A 67 4.14 1.01 6.89
C ALA A 67 3.42 -0.14 6.19
N ALA A 68 2.65 -0.91 6.97
CA ALA A 68 1.78 -1.96 6.48
C ALA A 68 0.48 -1.98 7.29
N GLY A 69 -0.63 -2.43 6.69
CA GLY A 69 -1.89 -2.60 7.39
C GLY A 69 -1.83 -3.78 8.38
N ALA A 70 -2.49 -3.64 9.53
CA ALA A 70 -2.59 -4.67 10.56
C ALA A 70 -3.14 -6.00 10.01
N ASP A 71 -4.06 -5.91 9.05
CA ASP A 71 -4.77 -7.05 8.47
C ASP A 71 -4.16 -7.47 7.11
N SER A 72 -2.96 -6.99 6.78
CA SER A 72 -2.31 -7.29 5.49
C SER A 72 -0.80 -7.49 5.56
N ALA A 73 -0.26 -7.71 6.76
CA ALA A 73 1.17 -7.86 7.00
C ALA A 73 1.76 -9.15 6.38
N GLU A 74 0.93 -10.17 6.15
CA GLU A 74 1.27 -11.44 5.54
C GLU A 74 1.25 -11.40 4.00
N HIS A 75 0.56 -10.41 3.43
CA HIS A 75 0.34 -10.31 1.99
C HIS A 75 1.60 -9.84 1.26
N LEU A 76 1.65 -10.09 -0.05
CA LEU A 76 2.84 -9.82 -0.86
C LEU A 76 3.35 -8.37 -0.77
N PRO A 77 2.49 -7.33 -0.72
CA PRO A 77 2.93 -5.94 -0.63
C PRO A 77 3.68 -5.60 0.67
N ALA A 78 3.42 -6.30 1.77
CA ALA A 78 4.09 -6.03 3.06
C ALA A 78 5.55 -6.51 3.08
N ARG A 79 5.90 -7.52 2.27
CA ARG A 79 7.26 -8.08 2.22
C ARG A 79 8.36 -7.06 1.90
N PRO A 80 8.28 -6.28 0.80
CA PRO A 80 9.30 -5.26 0.53
C PRO A 80 9.33 -4.15 1.58
N ILE A 81 8.23 -3.87 2.29
CA ILE A 81 8.21 -2.89 3.39
C ILE A 81 9.11 -3.35 4.54
N GLY A 82 9.04 -4.62 4.92
CA GLY A 82 9.93 -5.20 5.94
C GLY A 82 11.40 -5.13 5.54
N VAL A 83 11.72 -5.45 4.29
CA VAL A 83 13.10 -5.32 3.76
C VAL A 83 13.58 -3.87 3.81
N ILE A 84 12.77 -2.92 3.34
CA ILE A 84 13.14 -1.49 3.36
C ILE A 84 13.33 -1.00 4.81
N ALA A 85 12.47 -1.42 5.74
CA ALA A 85 12.59 -1.12 7.16
C ALA A 85 13.93 -1.57 7.75
N ASP A 86 14.33 -2.81 7.49
CA ASP A 86 15.62 -3.34 7.93
C ASP A 86 16.80 -2.56 7.31
N GLU A 87 16.70 -2.22 6.03
CA GLU A 87 17.75 -1.51 5.28
C GLU A 87 17.99 -0.07 5.75
N ILE A 88 16.93 0.63 6.17
CA ILE A 88 17.02 2.02 6.65
C ILE A 88 17.07 2.14 8.18
N GLY A 89 16.93 1.02 8.90
CA GLY A 89 16.96 0.98 10.37
C GLY A 89 15.74 1.59 11.05
N TRP A 90 14.54 1.47 10.45
CA TRP A 90 13.30 2.07 10.96
C TRP A 90 12.21 1.01 11.11
N PRO A 91 11.47 0.95 12.24
CA PRO A 91 10.49 -0.13 12.48
C PRO A 91 9.25 -0.01 11.59
N VAL A 92 8.73 -1.13 11.05
CA VAL A 92 7.47 -1.07 10.30
C VAL A 92 6.33 -0.57 11.19
N VAL A 93 5.68 0.52 10.80
CA VAL A 93 4.48 1.02 11.49
C VAL A 93 3.24 0.29 10.99
N THR A 94 2.50 -0.27 11.95
CA THR A 94 1.23 -0.92 11.70
C THR A 94 0.11 0.12 11.59
N PHE A 95 -0.47 0.24 10.40
CA PHE A 95 -1.67 1.05 10.15
C PHE A 95 -2.95 0.24 10.35
N PRO A 96 -4.08 0.88 10.69
CA PRO A 96 -5.38 0.20 10.78
C PRO A 96 -5.84 -0.37 9.42
N GLY A 97 -6.46 -1.55 9.44
CA GLY A 97 -7.03 -2.21 8.26
C GLY A 97 -6.04 -3.02 7.43
N GLY A 98 -6.51 -3.49 6.27
CA GLY A 98 -5.74 -4.23 5.27
C GLY A 98 -5.14 -3.35 4.16
N HIS A 99 -5.15 -3.85 2.92
CA HIS A 99 -4.55 -3.17 1.77
C HIS A 99 -5.15 -1.77 1.54
N SER A 100 -6.44 -1.63 1.81
CA SER A 100 -7.20 -0.40 1.67
C SER A 100 -7.54 0.24 3.03
N GLY A 101 -6.67 0.11 4.03
CA GLY A 101 -6.88 0.62 5.40
C GLY A 101 -7.26 2.11 5.47
N TYR A 102 -6.79 2.92 4.52
CA TYR A 102 -7.18 4.33 4.41
C TYR A 102 -8.67 4.54 4.03
N ALA A 103 -9.28 3.58 3.35
CA ALA A 103 -10.68 3.63 2.93
C ALA A 103 -11.59 2.94 3.95
N SER A 104 -11.15 1.81 4.53
CA SER A 104 -11.94 1.06 5.53
C SER A 104 -11.87 1.67 6.93
N HIS A 105 -10.74 2.28 7.30
CA HIS A 105 -10.50 2.88 8.62
C HIS A 105 -10.04 4.34 8.52
N PRO A 106 -10.75 5.22 7.79
CA PRO A 106 -10.24 6.53 7.39
C PRO A 106 -9.87 7.43 8.57
N VAL A 107 -10.65 7.40 9.66
CA VAL A 107 -10.43 8.24 10.84
C VAL A 107 -9.18 7.78 11.61
N GLN A 108 -9.06 6.48 11.87
CA GLN A 108 -7.92 5.92 12.60
C GLN A 108 -6.64 6.03 11.78
N PHE A 109 -6.72 5.78 10.46
CA PHE A 109 -5.61 5.95 9.52
C PHE A 109 -5.11 7.40 9.53
N ALA A 110 -6.00 8.38 9.34
CA ALA A 110 -5.64 9.80 9.32
C ALA A 110 -5.06 10.27 10.67
N THR A 111 -5.61 9.79 11.79
CA THR A 111 -5.11 10.13 13.13
C THR A 111 -3.68 9.63 13.35
N LEU A 112 -3.38 8.39 12.93
CA LEU A 112 -2.03 7.85 13.02
C LEU A 112 -1.07 8.58 12.07
N LEU A 113 -1.49 8.82 10.83
CA LEU A 113 -0.71 9.57 9.85
C LEU A 113 -0.33 10.96 10.36
N ASN A 114 -1.29 11.71 10.91
CA ASN A 114 -1.02 13.05 11.43
C ASN A 114 0.02 13.04 12.55
N ARG A 115 -0.08 12.08 13.50
CA ARG A 115 0.91 11.94 14.57
C ARG A 115 2.32 11.65 14.06
N LEU A 116 2.44 10.80 13.03
CA LEU A 116 3.74 10.49 12.42
C LEU A 116 4.35 11.73 11.76
N LEU A 117 3.55 12.50 11.02
CA LEU A 117 4.00 13.71 10.35
C LEU A 117 4.37 14.84 11.33
N GLU A 118 3.69 14.93 12.47
CA GLU A 118 4.01 15.90 13.53
C GLU A 118 5.26 15.52 14.33
N SER A 119 5.54 14.22 14.48
CA SER A 119 6.69 13.74 15.26
C SER A 119 8.06 14.14 14.69
N ASP A 120 8.12 14.49 13.40
CA ASP A 120 9.35 14.91 12.70
C ASP A 120 9.60 16.43 12.81
N GLN A 121 8.65 17.22 13.33
CA GLN A 121 8.77 18.68 13.44
C GLN A 121 9.43 19.16 14.76
N THR A 122 9.90 18.25 15.61
CA THR A 122 10.42 18.57 16.96
C THR A 122 11.94 18.37 17.11
N THR A 123 12.70 18.29 16.01
CA THR A 123 14.18 18.33 16.03
C THR A 123 14.67 19.69 15.56
#